data_AF-A0A4U1HNW5-F1
#
_entry.id   AF-A0A4U1HNW5-F1
#
_cell.length_a   1.000
_cell.length_b   1.000
_cell.length_c   1.000
_cell.angle_alpha   90.00
_cell.angle_beta   90.00
_cell.angle_gamma   90.00
#
_symmetry.space_group_name_H-M   'P 1'
#
loop_
_entity.id
_entity.type
_entity.pdbx_description
1 polymer ?
#
loop_
_entity_poly.entity_id
_entity_poly.type
_entity_poly.pdbx_seq_one_letter_code
_entity_poly.pdbx_strand_id
1 'polypeptide(L)'
;MKNKISRLLAITAASLAVTFGAAYAAQGDMPMGGPGGPGGWHHGGFEKQLNQLHAQLKLSPDQEKQWQDALNTMKQNRDAARKSHEQMHDQFKAMQQQPILDLNALHDAHVKAQQQDEQLREQTAQAWLAFYNGLNDQQKTIVSTALKQHFAKMEQFREKMEQHWEHHHQDKGAASDAMPAQ
;
A
#
# COMPACT_ATOMS: atom_id res chain seq x y z
N MET A 1 57.65 -16.08 -10.39
CA MET A 1 56.73 -15.40 -11.33
C MET A 1 55.30 -15.77 -10.94
N LYS A 2 54.42 -14.77 -10.77
CA LYS A 2 53.05 -14.87 -10.22
C LYS A 2 52.05 -15.17 -11.34
N ASN A 3 51.31 -16.28 -11.27
CA ASN A 3 50.11 -16.46 -12.08
C ASN A 3 48.88 -16.57 -11.17
N LYS A 4 48.00 -15.56 -11.28
CA LYS A 4 46.80 -15.37 -10.46
C LYS A 4 45.66 -16.23 -11.00
N ILE A 5 45.05 -17.00 -10.11
CA ILE A 5 43.82 -17.77 -10.37
C ILE A 5 42.66 -16.78 -10.37
N SER A 6 42.04 -16.53 -11.53
CA SER A 6 40.80 -15.76 -11.64
C SER A 6 39.62 -16.68 -11.39
N ARG A 7 38.96 -16.52 -10.24
CA ARG A 7 37.67 -17.12 -9.95
C ARG A 7 36.59 -16.19 -10.49
N LEU A 8 35.97 -16.56 -11.60
CA LEU A 8 34.74 -15.94 -12.08
C LEU A 8 33.59 -16.44 -11.20
N LEU A 9 33.09 -15.58 -10.32
CA LEU A 9 31.83 -15.81 -9.61
C LEU A 9 30.69 -15.39 -10.53
N ALA A 10 30.02 -16.38 -11.13
CA ALA A 10 28.72 -16.17 -11.75
C ALA A 10 27.67 -16.08 -10.63
N ILE A 11 27.18 -14.87 -10.36
CA ILE A 11 26.03 -14.66 -9.48
C ILE A 11 24.79 -14.75 -10.36
N THR A 12 24.12 -15.91 -10.34
CA THR A 12 22.75 -16.03 -10.82
C THR A 12 21.84 -15.30 -9.83
N ALA A 13 21.45 -14.07 -10.17
CA ALA A 13 20.43 -13.34 -9.45
C ALA A 13 19.06 -13.97 -9.74
N ALA A 14 18.57 -14.80 -8.81
CA ALA A 14 17.17 -15.16 -8.76
C ALA A 14 16.39 -13.95 -8.21
N SER A 15 15.76 -13.18 -9.07
CA SER A 15 14.88 -12.07 -8.68
C SER A 15 13.58 -12.63 -8.10
N LEU A 16 13.55 -12.81 -6.78
CA LEU A 16 12.32 -12.96 -6.01
C LEU A 16 11.66 -11.58 -5.91
N ALA A 17 10.67 -11.33 -6.76
CA ALA A 17 9.80 -10.15 -6.67
C ALA A 17 8.92 -10.28 -5.42
N VAL A 18 9.35 -9.67 -4.32
CA VAL A 18 8.52 -9.50 -3.12
C VAL A 18 7.93 -8.09 -3.17
N THR A 19 6.72 -7.99 -3.72
CA THR A 19 5.93 -6.76 -3.75
C THR A 19 5.44 -6.42 -2.34
N PHE A 20 6.14 -5.54 -1.63
CA PHE A 20 5.61 -4.92 -0.42
C PHE A 20 4.70 -3.75 -0.79
N GLY A 21 3.39 -4.03 -0.89
CA GLY A 21 2.34 -3.03 -0.84
C GLY A 21 1.60 -2.75 -2.15
N ALA A 22 0.48 -3.46 -2.38
CA ALA A 22 -0.82 -2.91 -2.83
C ALA A 22 -1.82 -4.06 -3.10
N ALA A 23 -2.40 -4.64 -2.06
CA ALA A 23 -3.69 -5.31 -2.20
C ALA A 23 -4.82 -4.25 -2.17
N TYR A 24 -4.83 -3.34 -3.15
CA TYR A 24 -5.93 -2.39 -3.38
C TYR A 24 -6.13 -2.16 -4.89
N ALA A 25 -6.29 -3.22 -5.66
CA ALA A 25 -6.63 -3.11 -7.09
C ALA A 25 -7.47 -4.31 -7.54
N ALA A 26 -8.54 -4.60 -6.80
CA ALA A 26 -9.63 -5.47 -7.24
C ALA A 26 -10.90 -5.14 -6.45
N GLN A 27 -11.29 -3.86 -6.43
CA GLN A 27 -12.65 -3.48 -6.08
C GLN A 27 -13.30 -2.97 -7.36
N GLY A 28 -13.80 -3.92 -8.15
CA GLY A 28 -14.89 -3.61 -9.08
C GLY A 28 -16.08 -3.11 -8.26
N ASP A 29 -16.64 -1.99 -8.69
CA ASP A 29 -17.97 -1.46 -8.39
C ASP A 29 -18.53 -1.77 -7.00
N MET A 30 -18.16 -0.95 -6.01
CA MET A 30 -18.93 -0.79 -4.78
C MET A 30 -19.54 0.62 -4.77
N PRO A 31 -20.86 0.77 -4.62
CA PRO A 31 -21.54 2.05 -4.76
C PRO A 31 -21.15 3.02 -3.64
N MET A 32 -20.78 4.23 -4.07
CA MET A 32 -20.45 5.38 -3.24
C MET A 32 -21.68 5.80 -2.40
N GLY A 33 -21.57 5.78 -1.06
CA GLY A 33 -22.57 6.40 -0.20
C GLY A 33 -22.42 6.10 1.30
N GLY A 34 -21.81 7.02 2.05
CA GLY A 34 -21.89 7.03 3.52
C GLY A 34 -20.84 7.92 4.21
N PRO A 35 -21.22 9.03 4.85
CA PRO A 35 -20.30 9.83 5.66
C PRO A 35 -20.03 9.12 6.99
N GLY A 36 -18.76 8.78 7.25
CA GLY A 36 -18.26 8.47 8.60
C GLY A 36 -18.67 7.12 9.18
N GLY A 37 -18.07 6.03 8.70
CA GLY A 37 -18.00 4.78 9.47
C GLY A 37 -16.99 4.89 10.63
N PRO A 38 -17.27 4.35 11.83
CA PRO A 38 -16.36 4.35 12.98
C PRO A 38 -15.21 3.36 12.77
N GLY A 39 -14.29 3.70 11.87
CA GLY A 39 -13.14 2.87 11.53
C GLY A 39 -12.08 3.63 10.73
N GLY A 40 -12.15 4.96 10.73
CA GLY A 40 -11.11 5.80 10.15
C GLY A 40 -9.78 5.46 10.81
N TRP A 41 -8.88 4.87 10.03
CA TRP A 41 -7.52 4.56 10.44
C TRP A 41 -6.91 5.80 11.07
N HIS A 42 -6.85 5.82 12.40
CA HIS A 42 -6.21 6.91 13.12
C HIS A 42 -4.78 7.01 12.58
N HIS A 43 -4.44 8.17 12.02
CA HIS A 43 -3.18 8.51 11.37
C HIS A 43 -1.90 8.20 12.19
N GLY A 44 -1.99 7.81 13.47
CA GLY A 44 -0.86 7.49 14.33
C GLY A 44 -0.48 6.01 14.46
N GLY A 45 -1.26 5.06 13.92
CA GLY A 45 -1.02 3.63 14.12
C GLY A 45 0.28 3.13 13.46
N PHE A 46 0.47 3.48 12.18
CA PHE A 46 1.61 3.04 11.39
C PHE A 46 2.91 3.75 11.80
N GLU A 47 2.87 5.07 12.02
CA GLU A 47 4.03 5.84 12.49
C GLU A 47 4.54 5.34 13.84
N LYS A 48 3.63 5.00 14.76
CA LYS A 48 3.99 4.39 16.04
C LYS A 48 4.66 3.04 15.86
N GLN A 49 4.17 2.19 14.96
CA GLN A 49 4.78 0.89 14.67
C GLN A 49 6.18 1.04 14.05
N LEU A 50 6.37 1.99 13.13
CA LEU A 50 7.68 2.30 12.55
C LEU A 50 8.66 2.80 13.61
N ASN A 51 8.23 3.72 14.50
CA ASN A 51 9.08 4.22 15.58
C ASN A 51 9.47 3.11 16.57
N GLN A 52 8.54 2.20 16.89
CA GLN A 52 8.83 1.04 17.73
C GLN A 52 9.80 0.07 17.07
N LEU A 53 9.67 -0.16 15.75
CA LEU A 53 10.59 -1.00 15.00
C LEU A 53 11.98 -0.37 14.96
N HIS A 54 12.07 0.91 14.63
CA HIS A 54 13.32 1.68 14.60
C HIS A 54 14.10 1.55 15.91
N ALA A 55 13.43 1.77 17.05
CA ALA A 55 14.05 1.67 18.37
C ALA A 55 14.62 0.26 18.67
N GLN A 56 14.02 -0.80 18.13
CA GLN A 56 14.48 -2.18 18.33
C GLN A 56 15.67 -2.57 17.44
N LEU A 57 15.79 -1.95 16.26
CA LEU A 57 16.78 -2.33 15.27
C LEU A 57 18.21 -1.89 15.62
N LYS A 58 18.37 -0.92 16.54
CA LYS A 58 19.67 -0.41 17.00
C LYS A 58 20.60 -0.15 15.81
N LEU A 59 20.16 0.72 14.91
CA LEU A 59 20.80 0.95 13.62
C LEU A 59 22.22 1.54 13.80
N SER A 60 23.13 1.15 12.92
CA SER A 60 24.42 1.85 12.77
C SER A 60 24.19 3.23 12.11
N PRO A 61 25.17 4.15 12.15
CA PRO A 61 25.04 5.46 11.50
C PRO A 61 24.69 5.37 9.99
N ASP A 62 25.29 4.41 9.28
CA ASP A 62 25.01 4.21 7.84
C ASP A 62 23.60 3.66 7.61
N GLN A 63 23.15 2.73 8.46
CA GLN A 63 21.79 2.18 8.39
C GLN A 63 20.74 3.22 8.78
N GLU A 64 21.05 4.10 9.74
CA GLU A 64 20.18 5.21 10.13
C GLU A 64 19.97 6.15 8.94
N LYS A 65 21.03 6.46 8.20
CA LYS A 65 20.90 7.25 6.97
C LYS A 65 19.97 6.59 5.96
N GLN A 66 20.14 5.29 5.71
CA GLN A 66 19.27 4.54 4.80
C GLN A 66 17.80 4.49 5.27
N TRP A 67 17.57 4.38 6.58
CA TRP A 67 16.24 4.45 7.18
C TRP A 67 15.58 5.82 6.94
N GLN A 68 16.32 6.91 7.20
CA GLN A 68 15.81 8.27 6.98
C GLN A 68 15.57 8.55 5.49
N ASP A 69 16.43 8.07 4.59
CA ASP A 69 16.24 8.18 3.14
C ASP A 69 14.95 7.46 2.69
N ALA A 70 14.68 6.27 3.23
CA ALA A 70 13.44 5.54 2.96
C ALA A 70 12.19 6.27 3.51
N LEU A 71 12.26 6.80 4.73
CA LEU A 71 11.18 7.62 5.30
C LEU A 71 10.91 8.88 4.48
N ASN A 72 11.95 9.58 4.08
CA ASN A 72 11.84 10.79 3.26
C ASN A 72 11.23 10.48 1.90
N THR A 73 11.68 9.41 1.24
CA THR A 73 11.12 8.95 -0.04
C THR A 73 9.63 8.63 0.10
N MET A 74 9.26 7.85 1.13
CA MET A 74 7.87 7.50 1.40
C MET A 74 7.00 8.75 1.63
N LYS A 75 7.50 9.72 2.41
CA LYS A 75 6.76 10.96 2.69
C LYS A 75 6.56 11.80 1.42
N GLN A 76 7.63 12.03 0.66
CA GLN A 76 7.58 12.77 -0.60
C GLN A 76 6.62 12.11 -1.59
N ASN A 77 6.67 10.79 -1.72
CA ASN A 77 5.80 10.05 -2.63
C ASN A 77 4.35 10.04 -2.18
N ARG A 78 4.09 9.98 -0.86
CA ARG A 78 2.72 10.14 -0.32
C ARG A 78 2.16 11.53 -0.61
N ASP A 79 2.96 12.56 -0.42
CA ASP A 79 2.53 13.94 -0.69
C ASP A 79 2.28 14.16 -2.19
N ALA A 80 3.09 13.55 -3.07
CA ALA A 80 2.89 13.55 -4.52
C ALA A 80 1.61 12.81 -4.93
N ALA A 81 1.35 11.62 -4.38
CA ALA A 81 0.14 10.86 -4.64
C ALA A 81 -1.11 11.61 -4.14
N ARG A 82 -1.03 12.23 -2.96
CA ARG A 82 -2.11 13.08 -2.44
C ARG A 82 -2.42 14.24 -3.39
N LYS A 83 -1.40 14.94 -3.89
CA LYS A 83 -1.57 16.03 -4.86
C LYS A 83 -2.18 15.54 -6.17
N SER A 84 -1.76 14.37 -6.66
CA SER A 84 -2.35 13.73 -7.85
C SER A 84 -3.85 13.45 -7.64
N HIS A 85 -4.20 12.91 -6.47
CA HIS A 85 -5.60 12.65 -6.10
C HIS A 85 -6.44 13.93 -5.99
N GLU A 86 -5.90 14.99 -5.37
CA GLU A 86 -6.56 16.30 -5.29
C GLU A 86 -6.81 16.87 -6.70
N GLN A 87 -5.84 16.76 -7.60
CA GLN A 87 -6.00 17.19 -9.00
C GLN A 87 -7.07 16.39 -9.75
N MET A 88 -7.10 15.06 -9.56
CA MET A 88 -8.13 14.21 -10.17
C MET A 88 -9.53 14.53 -9.62
N HIS A 89 -9.64 14.78 -8.32
CA HIS A 89 -10.89 15.20 -7.69
C HIS A 89 -11.39 16.54 -8.27
N ASP A 90 -10.52 17.52 -8.45
CA ASP A 90 -10.89 18.82 -9.04
C ASP A 90 -11.31 18.69 -10.51
N GLN A 91 -10.63 17.84 -11.29
CA GLN A 91 -11.03 17.52 -12.67
C GLN A 91 -12.40 16.85 -12.71
N PHE A 92 -12.65 15.88 -11.83
CA PHE A 92 -13.95 15.22 -11.74
C PHE A 92 -15.06 16.21 -11.39
N LYS A 93 -14.82 17.10 -10.42
CA LYS A 93 -15.76 18.16 -10.05
C LYS A 93 -16.06 19.13 -11.20
N ALA A 94 -15.07 19.46 -12.01
CA ALA A 94 -15.27 20.29 -13.20
C ALA A 94 -16.10 19.56 -14.27
N MET A 95 -15.87 18.27 -14.48
CA MET A 95 -16.63 17.45 -15.44
C MET A 95 -18.09 17.24 -15.01
N GLN A 96 -18.39 17.22 -13.72
CA GLN A 96 -19.78 17.18 -13.21
C GLN A 96 -20.63 18.38 -13.63
N GLN A 97 -20.00 19.52 -13.99
CA GLN A 97 -20.71 20.71 -14.47
C GLN A 97 -21.03 20.65 -15.97
N GLN A 98 -20.47 19.67 -16.70
CA GLN A 98 -20.73 19.51 -18.12
C GLN A 98 -22.07 18.81 -18.35
N PRO A 99 -22.83 19.20 -19.38
CA PRO A 99 -24.10 18.56 -19.71
C PRO A 99 -23.93 17.11 -20.21
N ILE A 100 -22.77 16.79 -20.79
CA ILE A 100 -22.39 15.44 -21.22
C ILE A 100 -21.00 15.15 -20.66
N LEU A 101 -20.86 14.03 -19.95
CA LEU A 101 -19.58 13.57 -19.41
C LEU A 101 -18.70 13.00 -20.52
N ASP A 102 -17.45 13.44 -20.58
CA ASP A 102 -16.43 12.83 -21.43
C ASP A 102 -15.79 11.64 -20.68
N LEU A 103 -16.35 10.44 -20.91
CA LEU A 103 -15.87 9.21 -20.28
C LEU A 103 -14.47 8.81 -20.75
N ASN A 104 -14.06 9.19 -21.96
CA ASN A 104 -12.72 8.90 -22.47
C ASN A 104 -11.70 9.75 -21.71
N ALA A 105 -11.97 11.05 -21.52
CA ALA A 105 -11.12 11.93 -20.74
C ALA A 105 -10.99 11.46 -19.28
N LEU A 106 -12.08 10.96 -18.67
CA LEU A 106 -12.04 10.36 -17.32
C LEU A 106 -11.17 9.11 -17.27
N HIS A 107 -11.31 8.21 -18.25
CA HIS A 107 -10.50 7.01 -18.34
C HIS A 107 -9.01 7.34 -18.49
N ASP A 108 -8.67 8.27 -19.39
CA ASP A 108 -7.29 8.69 -19.64
C ASP A 108 -6.66 9.32 -18.39
N ALA A 109 -7.41 10.17 -17.68
CA ALA A 109 -6.98 10.77 -16.42
C ALA A 109 -6.72 9.70 -15.36
N HIS A 110 -7.61 8.71 -15.24
CA HIS A 110 -7.47 7.60 -14.31
C HIS A 110 -6.25 6.72 -14.63
N VAL A 111 -6.07 6.30 -15.90
CA VAL A 111 -4.92 5.49 -16.32
C VAL A 111 -3.60 6.21 -16.03
N LYS A 112 -3.55 7.51 -16.32
CA LYS A 112 -2.37 8.33 -16.03
C LYS A 112 -2.08 8.41 -14.53
N ALA A 113 -3.09 8.61 -13.70
CA ALA A 113 -2.95 8.63 -12.25
C ALA A 113 -2.45 7.28 -11.72
N GLN A 114 -3.00 6.16 -12.22
CA GLN A 114 -2.55 4.82 -11.85
C GLN A 114 -1.07 4.58 -12.19
N GLN A 115 -0.63 4.95 -13.39
CA GLN A 115 0.77 4.81 -13.81
C GLN A 115 1.72 5.63 -12.93
N GLN A 116 1.33 6.86 -12.58
CA GLN A 116 2.11 7.70 -11.70
C GLN A 116 2.18 7.11 -10.28
N ASP A 117 1.06 6.66 -9.75
CA ASP A 117 1.01 6.06 -8.41
C ASP A 117 1.83 4.78 -8.32
N GLU A 118 1.82 3.95 -9.38
CA GLU A 118 2.64 2.75 -9.47
C GLU A 118 4.13 3.10 -9.39
N GLN A 119 4.57 4.12 -10.13
CA GLN A 119 5.95 4.59 -10.09
C GLN A 119 6.35 5.09 -8.68
N LEU A 120 5.47 5.83 -8.00
CA LEU A 120 5.71 6.33 -6.64
C LEU A 120 5.76 5.20 -5.61
N ARG A 121 4.90 4.18 -5.78
CA ARG A 121 4.92 2.96 -4.94
C ARG A 121 6.23 2.21 -5.13
N GLU A 122 6.65 1.99 -6.37
CA GLU A 122 7.88 1.27 -6.69
C GLU A 122 9.12 1.98 -6.13
N GLN A 123 9.22 3.31 -6.26
CA GLN A 123 10.31 4.07 -5.64
C GLN A 123 10.37 3.91 -4.11
N THR A 124 9.20 3.91 -3.47
CA THR A 124 9.09 3.70 -2.03
C THR A 124 9.55 2.29 -1.65
N ALA A 125 9.10 1.27 -2.40
CA ALA A 125 9.50 -0.11 -2.19
C ALA A 125 11.01 -0.29 -2.35
N GLN A 126 11.61 0.27 -3.40
CA GLN A 126 13.05 0.20 -3.65
C GLN A 126 13.86 0.82 -2.51
N ALA A 127 13.42 1.97 -1.97
CA ALA A 127 14.10 2.60 -0.84
C ALA A 127 14.07 1.72 0.43
N TRP A 128 12.91 1.10 0.72
CA TRP A 128 12.78 0.17 1.85
C TRP A 128 13.55 -1.14 1.64
N LEU A 129 13.59 -1.66 0.41
CA LEU A 129 14.39 -2.84 0.06
C LEU A 129 15.88 -2.57 0.20
N ALA A 130 16.35 -1.39 -0.22
CA ALA A 130 17.75 -0.99 -0.03
C ALA A 130 18.11 -0.93 1.46
N PHE A 131 17.27 -0.32 2.29
CA PHE A 131 17.41 -0.33 3.75
C PHE A 131 17.46 -1.76 4.30
N TYR A 132 16.48 -2.61 3.97
CA TYR A 132 16.41 -3.99 4.44
C TYR A 132 17.66 -4.80 4.05
N ASN A 133 18.16 -4.62 2.83
CA ASN A 133 19.34 -5.32 2.35
C ASN A 133 20.61 -4.94 3.11
N GLY A 134 20.71 -3.70 3.59
CA GLY A 134 21.80 -3.19 4.44
C GLY A 134 21.76 -3.66 5.91
N LEU A 135 20.71 -4.36 6.34
CA LEU A 135 20.59 -4.92 7.68
C LEU A 135 21.38 -6.23 7.85
N ASN A 136 21.87 -6.48 9.06
CA ASN A 136 22.42 -7.79 9.44
C ASN A 136 21.31 -8.81 9.74
N ASP A 137 21.66 -10.08 9.92
CA ASP A 137 20.68 -11.17 10.08
C ASP A 137 19.79 -11.02 11.33
N GLN A 138 20.35 -10.50 12.43
CA GLN A 138 19.59 -10.24 13.64
C GLN A 138 18.53 -9.14 13.40
N GLN A 139 18.92 -8.04 12.76
CA GLN A 139 18.02 -6.94 12.40
C GLN A 139 16.95 -7.40 11.39
N LYS A 140 17.34 -8.17 10.37
CA LYS A 140 16.40 -8.75 9.40
C LYS A 140 15.37 -9.65 10.05
N THR A 141 15.74 -10.38 11.10
CA THR A 141 14.81 -11.22 11.87
C THR A 141 13.77 -10.37 12.61
N ILE A 142 14.18 -9.24 13.18
CA ILE A 142 13.28 -8.28 13.83
C ILE A 142 12.29 -7.71 12.79
N VAL A 143 12.79 -7.22 11.66
CA VAL A 143 11.93 -6.68 10.58
C VAL A 143 10.98 -7.75 10.05
N SER A 144 11.48 -8.97 9.78
CA SER A 144 10.66 -10.08 9.26
C SER A 144 9.55 -10.46 10.23
N THR A 145 9.81 -10.45 11.54
CA THR A 145 8.80 -10.74 12.56
C THR A 145 7.72 -9.67 12.57
N ALA A 146 8.09 -8.40 12.52
CA ALA A 146 7.15 -7.30 12.46
C ALA A 146 6.26 -7.37 11.20
N LEU A 147 6.84 -7.70 10.04
CA LEU A 147 6.09 -7.87 8.79
C LEU A 147 5.10 -9.04 8.86
N LYS A 148 5.51 -10.20 9.40
CA LYS A 148 4.61 -11.34 9.60
C LYS A 148 3.44 -11.00 10.52
N GLN A 149 3.69 -10.27 11.60
CA GLN A 149 2.64 -9.79 12.50
C GLN A 149 1.68 -8.82 11.80
N HIS A 150 2.21 -7.93 10.96
CA HIS A 150 1.40 -7.03 10.16
C HIS A 150 0.49 -7.81 9.19
N PHE A 151 1.02 -8.79 8.46
CA PHE A 151 0.23 -9.64 7.57
C PHE A 151 -0.86 -10.42 8.30
N ALA A 152 -0.55 -11.01 9.47
CA ALA A 152 -1.55 -11.70 10.28
C ALA A 152 -2.69 -10.74 10.70
N LYS A 153 -2.37 -9.50 11.06
CA LYS A 153 -3.39 -8.49 11.40
C LYS A 153 -4.25 -8.09 10.20
N MET A 154 -3.65 -8.00 9.01
CA MET A 154 -4.36 -7.71 7.76
C MET A 154 -5.32 -8.85 7.40
N GLU A 155 -4.89 -10.10 7.54
CA GLU A 155 -5.74 -11.27 7.31
C GLU A 155 -6.94 -11.28 8.26
N GLN A 156 -6.70 -11.09 9.56
CA GLN A 156 -7.78 -11.00 10.56
C GLN A 156 -8.76 -9.85 10.29
N PHE A 157 -8.26 -8.72 9.79
CA PHE A 157 -9.12 -7.60 9.41
C PHE A 157 -9.97 -7.96 8.19
N ARG A 158 -9.37 -8.62 7.19
CA ARG A 158 -10.08 -9.07 5.98
C ARG A 158 -11.17 -10.08 6.33
N GLU A 159 -10.87 -11.09 7.13
CA GLU A 159 -11.86 -12.08 7.59
C GLU A 159 -13.04 -11.42 8.32
N LYS A 160 -12.77 -10.45 9.20
CA LYS A 160 -13.83 -9.70 9.90
C LYS A 160 -14.69 -8.86 8.96
N MET A 161 -14.07 -8.24 7.96
CA MET A 161 -14.80 -7.49 6.94
C MET A 161 -15.70 -8.44 6.14
N GLU A 162 -15.15 -9.56 5.64
CA GLU A 162 -15.90 -10.59 4.90
C GLU A 162 -17.11 -11.08 5.72
N GLN A 163 -16.91 -11.44 7.00
CA GLN A 163 -18.01 -11.81 7.89
C GLN A 163 -19.06 -10.70 8.00
N HIS A 164 -18.65 -9.44 8.20
CA HIS A 164 -19.60 -8.34 8.31
C HIS A 164 -20.40 -8.15 7.01
N TRP A 165 -19.76 -8.23 5.84
CA TRP A 165 -20.45 -8.19 4.55
C TRP A 165 -21.46 -9.34 4.41
N GLU A 166 -21.10 -10.57 4.78
CA GLU A 166 -22.01 -11.72 4.75
C GLU A 166 -23.25 -11.55 5.65
N HIS A 167 -23.09 -11.02 6.86
CA HIS A 167 -24.21 -10.76 7.77
C HIS A 167 -25.16 -9.68 7.21
N HIS A 168 -24.62 -8.60 6.61
CA HIS A 168 -25.43 -7.56 5.97
C HIS A 168 -26.18 -8.05 4.72
N HIS A 169 -25.65 -9.04 4.01
CA HIS A 169 -26.35 -9.66 2.88
C HIS A 169 -27.47 -10.62 3.33
N GLN A 170 -27.29 -11.36 4.43
CA GLN A 170 -28.33 -12.24 4.98
C GLN A 170 -29.52 -11.47 5.56
N ASP A 171 -29.28 -10.37 6.30
CA ASP A 171 -30.36 -9.54 6.86
C ASP A 171 -31.19 -8.82 5.77
N LYS A 172 -30.57 -8.44 4.64
CA LYS A 172 -31.30 -7.86 3.49
C LYS A 172 -32.05 -8.89 2.66
N GLY A 173 -31.57 -10.13 2.58
CA GLY A 173 -32.29 -11.24 1.94
C GLY A 173 -33.56 -11.62 2.71
N ALA A 174 -33.49 -11.68 4.04
CA ALA A 174 -34.65 -11.97 4.89
C ALA A 174 -35.72 -10.87 4.87
N ALA A 175 -35.34 -9.61 4.61
CA ALA A 175 -36.28 -8.49 4.49
C ALA A 175 -36.99 -8.43 3.12
N SER A 176 -36.37 -8.95 2.05
CA SER A 176 -37.01 -9.00 0.71
C SER A 176 -38.03 -10.13 0.56
N ASP A 177 -37.91 -11.22 1.32
CA ASP A 177 -38.91 -12.31 1.34
C ASP A 177 -40.16 -12.00 2.20
N ALA A 178 -40.18 -10.85 2.87
CA ALA A 178 -41.27 -10.43 3.77
C ALA A 178 -42.21 -9.36 3.18
N MET A 179 -42.17 -9.08 1.87
CA MET A 179 -43.17 -8.23 1.22
C MET A 179 -44.40 -9.05 0.79
N PRO A 180 -45.59 -8.89 1.42
CA PRO A 180 -46.81 -9.46 0.88
C PRO A 180 -47.21 -8.70 -0.39
N ALA A 181 -47.52 -9.45 -1.45
CA ALA A 181 -48.14 -8.90 -2.65
C ALA A 181 -49.49 -8.26 -2.26
N GLN A 182 -49.68 -6.98 -2.59
CA GLN A 182 -50.98 -6.31 -2.60
C GLN A 182 -51.44 -6.13 -4.04
#